data_AF-A0A426U7R7-F1
#
_entry.id   AF-A0A426U7R7-F1
#
_cell.length_a   1.000
_cell.length_b   1.000
_cell.length_c   1.000
_cell.angle_alpha   90.00
_cell.angle_beta   90.00
_cell.angle_gamma   90.00
#
_symmetry.space_group_name_H-M   'P 1'
#
loop_
_entity.id
_entity.type
_entity.pdbx_description
1 polymer ?
#
loop_
_entity_poly.entity_id
_entity_poly.type
_entity_poly.pdbx_seq_one_letter_code
_entity_poly.pdbx_strand_id
1 'polypeptide(L)'
;MAHQLRRKKGLLGPQGRLYFVDAAHLLHQAVPSQGWIKRNRTVELKTNTGRSRLNVLGAYSPDDHSLVAIEDTISCDAQMVCQLLQKLRAAHPGLPILVVLDNARYQRAGRVQDLAKELEITLLFLPPYSPNLNLIERFWKFLRKHVTRNRFYATFGEFRTAIQHVLKHLDDYTGELASLMTEKFHLFGQTT
;
A
#
# COMPACT_ATOMS: atom_id res chain seq x y z
N MET A 1 -13.05 11.42 12.27
CA MET A 1 -12.59 10.66 11.09
C MET A 1 -12.76 9.15 11.23
N ALA A 2 -12.25 8.49 12.29
CA ALA A 2 -12.54 7.07 12.55
C ALA A 2 -14.05 6.78 12.60
N HIS A 3 -14.84 7.71 13.15
CA HIS A 3 -16.30 7.65 13.13
C HIS A 3 -16.90 7.68 11.70
N GLN A 4 -16.32 8.47 10.78
CA GLN A 4 -16.78 8.56 9.39
C GLN A 4 -16.41 7.31 8.59
N LEU A 5 -15.21 6.76 8.81
CA LEU A 5 -14.79 5.48 8.25
C LEU A 5 -15.69 4.35 8.76
N ARG A 6 -15.94 4.26 10.07
CA ARG A 6 -16.85 3.27 10.67
C ARG A 6 -18.28 3.41 10.12
N ARG A 7 -18.79 4.63 10.02
CA ARG A 7 -20.12 4.91 9.44
C ARG A 7 -20.20 4.48 7.97
N LYS A 8 -19.23 4.86 7.14
CA LYS A 8 -19.20 4.48 5.72
C LYS A 8 -18.95 2.98 5.52
N LYS A 9 -18.13 2.35 6.35
CA LYS A 9 -17.97 0.88 6.38
C LYS A 9 -19.30 0.20 6.74
N GLY A 10 -20.04 0.73 7.70
CA GLY A 10 -21.39 0.25 8.03
C GLY A 10 -22.40 0.35 6.87
N LEU A 11 -22.18 1.25 5.91
CA LEU A 11 -23.02 1.40 4.71
C LEU A 11 -22.66 0.42 3.58
N LEU A 12 -21.52 -0.27 3.64
CA LEU A 12 -21.11 -1.26 2.64
C LEU A 12 -21.95 -2.55 2.69
N GLY A 13 -22.66 -2.78 3.79
CA GLY A 13 -23.34 -4.05 4.05
C GLY A 13 -22.35 -5.21 4.25
N PRO A 14 -22.84 -6.45 4.44
CA PRO A 14 -22.00 -7.61 4.76
C PRO A 14 -21.04 -8.03 3.63
N GLN A 15 -21.34 -7.66 2.37
CA GLN A 15 -20.57 -8.08 1.19
C GLN A 15 -19.80 -6.96 0.51
N GLY A 16 -19.93 -5.70 0.97
CA GLY A 16 -19.17 -4.61 0.38
C GLY A 16 -17.69 -4.69 0.74
N ARG A 17 -16.86 -4.03 -0.09
CA ARG A 17 -15.41 -4.12 0.00
C ARG A 17 -14.78 -2.79 0.38
N LEU A 18 -13.93 -2.80 1.40
CA LEU A 18 -13.11 -1.66 1.78
C LEU A 18 -11.68 -1.86 1.26
N TYR A 19 -11.14 -0.82 0.59
CA TYR A 19 -9.74 -0.78 0.17
C TYR A 19 -9.05 0.48 0.69
N PHE A 20 -7.85 0.31 1.24
CA PHE A 20 -6.91 1.39 1.52
C PHE A 20 -5.91 1.48 0.39
N VAL A 21 -5.82 2.65 -0.25
CA VAL A 21 -4.98 2.89 -1.41
C VAL A 21 -3.88 3.89 -1.09
N ASP A 22 -2.68 3.57 -1.55
CA ASP A 22 -1.50 4.43 -1.45
C ASP A 22 -0.43 4.00 -2.45
N ALA A 23 0.50 4.91 -2.76
CA ALA A 23 1.65 4.62 -3.59
C ALA A 23 2.93 4.44 -2.75
N ALA A 24 3.66 3.37 -3.00
CA ALA A 24 5.01 3.17 -2.48
C ALA A 24 6.05 3.40 -3.57
N HIS A 25 7.09 4.18 -3.22
CA HIS A 25 8.26 4.37 -4.06
C HIS A 25 9.44 3.58 -3.46
N LEU A 26 9.85 2.52 -4.17
CA LEU A 26 10.90 1.62 -3.73
C LEU A 26 12.17 1.89 -4.55
N LEU A 27 13.13 2.57 -3.95
CA LEU A 27 14.44 2.82 -4.56
C LEU A 27 15.25 1.53 -4.60
N HIS A 28 15.94 1.27 -5.70
CA HIS A 28 16.83 0.12 -5.88
C HIS A 28 18.15 0.33 -5.14
N GLN A 29 18.06 0.36 -3.80
CA GLN A 29 19.18 0.54 -2.91
C GLN A 29 18.99 -0.32 -1.66
N ALA A 30 20.09 -0.89 -1.18
CA ALA A 30 20.10 -1.57 0.09
C ALA A 30 20.03 -0.53 1.21
N VAL A 31 19.09 -0.70 2.14
CA VAL A 31 18.91 0.21 3.29
C VAL A 31 19.44 -0.50 4.54
N PRO A 32 20.51 0.03 5.18
CA PRO A 32 20.98 -0.50 6.45
C PRO A 32 19.88 -0.50 7.50
N SER A 33 19.83 -1.55 8.30
CA SER A 33 18.91 -1.66 9.42
C SER A 33 19.49 -2.46 10.56
N GLN A 34 18.71 -2.54 11.65
CA GLN A 34 19.10 -3.25 12.85
C GLN A 34 19.42 -4.72 12.54
N GLY A 35 20.48 -5.22 13.18
CA GLY A 35 20.96 -6.59 13.05
C GLY A 35 22.02 -6.88 14.10
N TRP A 36 22.27 -8.16 14.36
CA TRP A 36 23.29 -8.59 15.31
C TRP A 36 24.57 -8.98 14.56
N ILE A 37 25.68 -8.33 14.90
CA ILE A 37 27.00 -8.63 14.34
C ILE A 37 27.87 -9.16 15.48
N LYS A 38 28.59 -10.26 15.22
CA LYS A 38 29.54 -10.82 16.20
C LYS A 38 30.60 -9.77 16.54
N ARG A 39 30.98 -9.67 17.82
CA ARG A 39 32.05 -8.75 18.25
C ARG A 39 33.32 -9.02 17.44
N ASN A 40 34.03 -7.94 17.08
CA ASN A 40 35.23 -7.97 16.24
C ASN A 40 35.02 -8.49 14.80
N ARG A 41 33.79 -8.43 14.29
CA ARG A 41 33.49 -8.64 12.86
C ARG A 41 32.92 -7.36 12.25
N THR A 42 33.37 -7.05 11.05
CA THR A 42 32.77 -6.05 10.18
C THR A 42 31.91 -6.77 9.14
N VAL A 43 30.68 -6.28 8.93
CA VAL A 43 29.81 -6.77 7.86
C VAL A 43 29.59 -5.62 6.90
N GLU A 44 29.92 -5.84 5.63
CA GLU A 44 29.70 -4.87 4.56
C GLU A 44 28.35 -5.11 3.92
N LEU A 45 27.58 -4.04 3.71
CA LEU A 45 26.35 -4.07 2.93
C LEU A 45 26.61 -3.40 1.59
N LYS A 46 26.67 -4.20 0.53
CA LYS A 46 26.71 -3.68 -0.84
C LYS A 46 25.45 -2.85 -1.11
N THR A 47 25.60 -1.78 -1.86
CA THR A 47 24.48 -0.94 -2.32
C THR A 47 24.74 -0.46 -3.74
N ASN A 48 23.67 -0.08 -4.43
CA ASN A 48 23.75 0.42 -5.80
C ASN A 48 23.80 1.95 -5.81
N THR A 49 24.45 2.50 -6.83
CA THR A 49 24.41 3.93 -7.16
C THR A 49 23.29 4.20 -8.16
N GLY A 50 22.74 5.41 -8.18
CA GLY A 50 21.66 5.82 -9.08
C GLY A 50 20.29 5.98 -8.41
N ARG A 51 19.26 6.25 -9.22
CA ARG A 51 17.90 6.62 -8.79
C ARG A 51 16.80 5.72 -9.36
N SER A 52 17.15 4.53 -9.86
CA SER A 52 16.16 3.55 -10.32
C SER A 52 15.21 3.20 -9.19
N ARG A 53 13.91 3.25 -9.46
CA ARG A 53 12.86 2.96 -8.49
C ARG A 53 11.72 2.21 -9.13
N LEU A 54 11.01 1.45 -8.32
CA LEU A 54 9.71 0.90 -8.67
C LEU A 54 8.65 1.68 -7.92
N ASN A 55 7.69 2.24 -8.66
CA ASN A 55 6.49 2.83 -8.08
C ASN A 55 5.43 1.74 -8.05
N VAL A 56 4.83 1.51 -6.88
CA VAL A 56 3.77 0.52 -6.70
C VAL A 56 2.55 1.24 -6.14
N LEU A 57 1.45 1.24 -6.87
CA LEU A 57 0.15 1.67 -6.37
C LEU A 57 -0.59 0.44 -5.88
N GLY A 58 -0.87 0.38 -4.58
CA GLY A 58 -1.55 -0.75 -3.95
C GLY A 58 -2.94 -0.38 -3.45
N ALA A 59 -3.83 -1.36 -3.44
CA ALA A 59 -5.12 -1.35 -2.78
C ALA A 59 -5.20 -2.56 -1.84
N TYR A 60 -5.17 -2.32 -0.54
CA TYR A 60 -5.23 -3.37 0.47
C TYR A 60 -6.62 -3.43 1.12
N SER A 61 -7.21 -4.63 1.20
CA SER A 61 -8.45 -4.84 1.93
C SER A 61 -8.19 -5.51 3.29
N PRO A 62 -8.64 -4.92 4.42
CA PRO A 62 -8.57 -5.58 5.72
C PRO A 62 -9.60 -6.69 5.88
N ASP A 63 -10.61 -6.77 5.00
CA ASP A 63 -11.74 -7.68 5.16
C ASP A 63 -11.35 -9.12 4.79
N ASP A 64 -10.48 -9.30 3.79
CA ASP A 64 -9.97 -10.60 3.34
C ASP A 64 -8.43 -10.66 3.20
N HIS A 65 -7.73 -9.62 3.68
CA HIS A 65 -6.28 -9.48 3.56
C HIS A 65 -5.74 -9.45 2.11
N SER A 66 -6.61 -9.24 1.12
CA SER A 66 -6.21 -9.15 -0.28
C SER A 66 -5.46 -7.85 -0.59
N LEU A 67 -4.56 -7.93 -1.57
CA LEU A 67 -3.84 -6.79 -2.12
C LEU A 67 -3.94 -6.80 -3.64
N VAL A 68 -4.45 -5.71 -4.22
CA VAL A 68 -4.36 -5.45 -5.66
C VAL A 68 -3.28 -4.41 -5.88
N ALA A 69 -2.26 -4.73 -6.67
CA ALA A 69 -1.15 -3.82 -6.95
C ALA A 69 -0.97 -3.60 -8.46
N ILE A 70 -0.58 -2.38 -8.82
CA ILE A 70 -0.06 -2.01 -10.14
C ILE A 70 1.33 -1.43 -9.91
N GLU A 71 2.25 -1.69 -10.82
CA GLU A 71 3.61 -1.17 -10.75
C GLU A 71 3.97 -0.39 -12.02
N ASP A 72 4.82 0.62 -11.86
CA ASP A 72 5.33 1.46 -12.94
C ASP A 72 6.75 1.95 -12.59
N THR A 73 7.65 2.03 -13.57
CA THR A 73 9.04 2.47 -13.36
C THR A 73 9.26 3.96 -13.55
N ILE A 74 8.30 4.66 -14.15
CA ILE A 74 8.35 6.08 -14.49
C ILE A 74 7.68 6.90 -13.39
N SER A 75 6.37 6.71 -13.17
CA SER A 75 5.60 7.54 -12.24
C SER A 75 4.32 6.88 -11.72
N CYS A 76 3.81 7.38 -10.61
CA CYS A 76 2.45 7.11 -10.15
C CYS A 76 1.57 8.30 -10.53
N ASP A 77 0.71 8.12 -11.51
CA ASP A 77 -0.15 9.17 -12.06
C ASP A 77 -1.64 8.82 -11.91
N ALA A 78 -2.51 9.68 -12.44
CA ALA A 78 -3.94 9.44 -12.39
C ALA A 78 -4.38 8.24 -13.27
N GLN A 79 -3.57 7.81 -14.25
CA GLN A 79 -3.91 6.68 -15.13
C GLN A 79 -3.78 5.39 -14.35
N MET A 80 -2.71 5.29 -13.58
CA MET A 80 -2.46 4.18 -12.69
C MET A 80 -3.59 4.02 -11.68
N VAL A 81 -4.12 5.13 -11.13
CA VAL A 81 -5.30 5.10 -10.25
C VAL A 81 -6.55 4.63 -11.00
N CYS A 82 -6.81 5.13 -12.21
CA CYS A 82 -7.95 4.68 -13.02
C CYS A 82 -7.89 3.17 -13.31
N GLN A 83 -6.72 2.65 -13.70
CA GLN A 83 -6.51 1.22 -13.92
C GLN A 83 -6.73 0.40 -12.66
N LEU A 84 -6.32 0.91 -11.50
CA LEU A 84 -6.57 0.25 -10.21
C LEU A 84 -8.07 0.17 -9.93
N LEU A 85 -8.82 1.26 -10.11
CA LEU A 85 -10.27 1.27 -9.91
C LEU A 85 -10.98 0.27 -10.84
N GLN A 86 -10.56 0.17 -12.10
CA GLN A 86 -11.08 -0.82 -13.05
C GLN A 86 -10.82 -2.26 -12.56
N LYS A 87 -9.60 -2.54 -12.08
CA LYS A 87 -9.27 -3.86 -11.51
C LYS A 87 -10.11 -4.19 -10.27
N LEU A 88 -10.30 -3.22 -9.38
CA LEU A 88 -11.13 -3.41 -8.17
C LEU A 88 -12.59 -3.71 -8.54
N ARG A 89 -13.16 -2.99 -9.52
CA ARG A 89 -14.51 -3.25 -10.01
C ARG A 89 -14.62 -4.62 -10.69
N ALA A 90 -13.65 -4.98 -11.53
CA ALA A 90 -13.64 -6.27 -12.21
C ALA A 90 -13.56 -7.46 -11.23
N ALA A 91 -12.81 -7.30 -10.13
CA ALA A 91 -12.72 -8.31 -9.08
C ALA A 91 -14.00 -8.44 -8.24
N HIS A 92 -14.80 -7.37 -8.14
CA HIS A 92 -16.02 -7.31 -7.34
C HIS A 92 -17.21 -6.72 -8.12
N PRO A 93 -17.72 -7.41 -9.15
CA PRO A 93 -18.85 -6.93 -9.94
C PRO A 93 -20.11 -6.78 -9.08
N GLY A 94 -20.80 -5.64 -9.18
CA GLY A 94 -22.08 -5.40 -8.49
C GLY A 94 -22.00 -5.19 -6.97
N LEU A 95 -20.82 -5.37 -6.35
CA LEU A 95 -20.66 -5.15 -4.91
C LEU A 95 -20.38 -3.67 -4.59
N PRO A 96 -20.86 -3.14 -3.46
CA PRO A 96 -20.44 -1.82 -2.98
C PRO A 96 -18.92 -1.80 -2.72
N ILE A 97 -18.20 -0.83 -3.28
CA ILE A 97 -16.76 -0.66 -3.05
C ILE A 97 -16.50 0.72 -2.45
N LEU A 98 -15.79 0.75 -1.34
CA LEU A 98 -15.28 1.96 -0.70
C LEU A 98 -13.75 1.99 -0.80
N VAL A 99 -13.23 3.02 -1.45
CA VAL A 99 -11.79 3.22 -1.62
C VAL A 99 -11.35 4.41 -0.78
N VAL A 100 -10.43 4.16 0.15
CA VAL A 100 -9.85 5.14 1.06
C VAL A 100 -8.52 5.61 0.49
N LEU A 101 -8.38 6.92 0.31
CA LEU A 101 -7.29 7.56 -0.42
C LEU A 101 -6.65 8.67 0.43
N ASP A 102 -5.37 8.94 0.18
CA ASP A 102 -4.72 10.14 0.69
C ASP A 102 -5.09 11.36 -0.17
N ASN A 103 -4.49 12.54 0.10
CA ASN A 103 -4.80 13.74 -0.68
C ASN A 103 -3.85 13.99 -1.86
N ALA A 104 -3.16 12.96 -2.36
CA ALA A 104 -2.27 13.13 -3.50
C ALA A 104 -3.02 13.71 -4.71
N ARG A 105 -2.40 14.67 -5.41
CA ARG A 105 -3.03 15.41 -6.51
C ARG A 105 -3.58 14.49 -7.60
N TYR A 106 -2.84 13.43 -7.94
CA TYR A 106 -3.24 12.47 -8.97
C TYR A 106 -4.43 11.60 -8.55
N GLN A 107 -4.64 11.33 -7.25
CA GLN A 107 -5.82 10.61 -6.74
C GLN A 107 -7.07 11.48 -6.75
N ARG A 108 -6.91 12.80 -6.65
CA ARG A 108 -8.01 13.79 -6.71
C ARG A 108 -8.35 14.27 -8.13
N ALA A 109 -7.61 13.83 -9.14
CA ALA A 109 -7.82 14.26 -10.52
C ALA A 109 -9.27 14.02 -10.99
N GLY A 110 -9.82 14.95 -11.79
CA GLY A 110 -11.22 14.89 -12.25
C GLY A 110 -11.58 13.54 -12.86
N ARG A 111 -10.75 13.05 -13.79
CA ARG A 111 -10.92 11.74 -14.43
C ARG A 111 -10.98 10.54 -13.47
N VAL A 112 -10.32 10.62 -12.31
CA VAL A 112 -10.39 9.57 -11.29
C VAL A 112 -11.75 9.62 -10.60
N GLN A 113 -12.24 10.84 -10.29
CA GLN A 113 -13.55 11.02 -9.69
C GLN A 113 -14.68 10.64 -10.65
N ASP A 114 -14.54 10.97 -11.93
CA ASP A 114 -15.54 10.67 -12.96
C ASP A 114 -15.61 9.16 -13.18
N LEU A 115 -14.47 8.50 -13.38
CA LEU A 115 -14.42 7.04 -13.51
C LEU A 115 -14.92 6.32 -12.24
N ALA A 116 -14.62 6.85 -11.04
CA ALA A 116 -15.14 6.25 -9.81
C ALA A 116 -16.67 6.31 -9.75
N LYS A 117 -17.30 7.38 -10.24
CA LYS A 117 -18.77 7.46 -10.35
C LYS A 117 -19.30 6.46 -11.37
N GLU A 118 -18.69 6.39 -12.55
CA GLU A 118 -19.07 5.44 -13.61
C GLU A 118 -18.99 3.99 -13.13
N LEU A 119 -17.97 3.65 -12.34
CA LEU A 119 -17.78 2.33 -11.77
C LEU A 119 -18.55 2.12 -10.45
N GLU A 120 -19.38 3.08 -10.01
CA GLU A 120 -20.12 3.03 -8.74
C GLU A 120 -19.21 2.75 -7.52
N ILE A 121 -18.00 3.31 -7.52
CA ILE A 121 -17.03 3.20 -6.43
C ILE A 121 -17.10 4.47 -5.57
N THR A 122 -17.31 4.29 -4.27
CA THR A 122 -17.28 5.41 -3.33
C THR A 122 -15.84 5.74 -2.96
N LEU A 123 -15.40 6.96 -3.24
CA LEU A 123 -14.11 7.47 -2.76
C LEU A 123 -14.26 8.13 -1.38
N LEU A 124 -13.31 7.86 -0.49
CA LEU A 124 -13.17 8.52 0.81
C LEU A 124 -11.75 9.04 0.98
N PHE A 125 -11.61 10.35 0.95
CA PHE A 125 -10.31 10.99 1.19
C PHE A 125 -10.07 11.16 2.69
N LEU A 126 -8.89 10.72 3.13
CA LEU A 126 -8.41 10.94 4.49
C LEU A 126 -8.16 12.45 4.72
N PRO A 127 -8.37 12.99 5.92
CA PRO A 127 -7.81 14.26 6.31
C PRO A 127 -6.31 14.43 6.00
N PRO A 128 -5.87 15.66 5.70
CA PRO A 128 -4.46 15.95 5.46
C PRO A 128 -3.56 15.43 6.59
N TYR A 129 -2.35 15.01 6.23
CA TYR A 129 -1.31 14.57 7.18
C TYR A 129 -1.79 13.50 8.18
N SER A 130 -2.64 12.57 7.74
CA SER A 130 -3.13 11.45 8.54
C SER A 130 -2.61 10.07 8.09
N PRO A 131 -1.29 9.90 7.90
CA PRO A 131 -0.68 8.66 7.38
C PRO A 131 -1.01 7.44 8.27
N ASN A 132 -1.07 7.66 9.59
CA ASN A 132 -1.43 6.63 10.57
C ASN A 132 -2.82 6.01 10.36
N LEU A 133 -3.68 6.66 9.58
CA LEU A 133 -5.04 6.21 9.26
C LEU A 133 -5.12 5.47 7.92
N ASN A 134 -4.03 5.43 7.16
CA ASN A 134 -3.94 4.66 5.93
C ASN A 134 -3.30 3.29 6.22
N LEU A 135 -4.12 2.26 6.33
CA LEU A 135 -3.67 0.94 6.79
C LEU A 135 -2.55 0.34 5.91
N ILE A 136 -2.60 0.60 4.60
CA ILE A 136 -1.63 0.10 3.63
C ILE A 136 -0.20 0.63 3.88
N GLU A 137 -0.03 1.75 4.61
CA GLU A 137 1.32 2.20 5.00
C GLU A 137 2.06 1.18 5.87
N ARG A 138 1.32 0.42 6.68
CA ARG A 138 1.90 -0.66 7.48
C ARG A 138 2.37 -1.79 6.56
N PHE A 139 1.59 -2.12 5.53
CA PHE A 139 1.99 -3.05 4.50
C PHE A 139 3.27 -2.59 3.80
N TRP A 140 3.40 -1.30 3.47
CA TRP A 140 4.64 -0.78 2.86
C TRP A 140 5.86 -0.86 3.77
N LYS A 141 5.69 -0.69 5.10
CA LYS A 141 6.76 -0.93 6.06
C LYS A 141 7.18 -2.40 6.08
N PHE A 142 6.21 -3.31 6.04
CA PHE A 142 6.45 -4.75 5.91
C PHE A 142 7.18 -5.10 4.61
N LEU A 143 6.73 -4.60 3.46
CA LEU A 143 7.38 -4.85 2.17
C LEU A 143 8.83 -4.36 2.16
N ARG A 144 9.10 -3.15 2.67
CA ARG A 144 10.47 -2.63 2.81
C ARG A 144 11.32 -3.48 3.74
N LYS A 145 10.74 -4.02 4.83
CA LYS A 145 11.43 -4.94 5.73
C LYS A 145 11.91 -6.19 5.01
N HIS A 146 11.11 -6.76 4.12
CA HIS A 146 11.46 -7.99 3.41
C HIS A 146 12.32 -7.77 2.17
N VAL A 147 12.23 -6.61 1.53
CA VAL A 147 12.92 -6.37 0.27
C VAL A 147 14.15 -5.48 0.40
N THR A 148 14.10 -4.35 1.12
CA THR A 148 15.18 -3.34 1.08
C THR A 148 16.12 -3.38 2.29
N ARG A 149 15.64 -3.84 3.44
CA ARG A 149 16.40 -3.82 4.70
C ARG A 149 17.49 -4.90 4.67
N ASN A 150 18.76 -4.49 4.77
CA ASN A 150 19.93 -5.37 4.81
C ASN A 150 20.01 -6.38 3.64
N ARG A 151 19.41 -6.05 2.49
CA ARG A 151 19.39 -6.89 1.29
C ARG A 151 19.90 -6.13 0.08
N PHE A 152 20.74 -6.79 -0.69
CA PHE A 152 21.36 -6.26 -1.91
C PHE A 152 20.90 -7.06 -3.12
N TYR A 153 20.60 -6.35 -4.21
CA TYR A 153 20.30 -6.94 -5.52
C TYR A 153 21.24 -6.32 -6.53
N ALA A 154 21.90 -7.14 -7.34
CA ALA A 154 22.88 -6.67 -8.30
C ALA A 154 22.22 -5.91 -9.45
N THR A 155 21.00 -6.32 -9.82
CA THR A 155 20.26 -5.71 -10.93
C THR A 155 18.90 -5.16 -10.50
N PHE A 156 18.39 -4.19 -11.26
CA PHE A 156 17.03 -3.67 -11.04
C PHE A 156 15.96 -4.74 -11.30
N GLY A 157 16.24 -5.66 -12.23
CA GLY A 157 15.36 -6.80 -12.52
C GLY A 157 15.18 -7.71 -11.31
N GLU A 158 16.28 -8.11 -10.67
CA GLU A 158 16.24 -8.90 -9.42
C GLU A 158 15.45 -8.20 -8.32
N PHE A 159 15.68 -6.89 -8.15
CA PHE A 159 14.96 -6.09 -7.18
C PHE A 159 13.45 -6.06 -7.44
N ARG A 160 13.04 -5.84 -8.70
CA ARG A 160 11.64 -5.88 -9.12
C ARG A 160 11.03 -7.26 -8.90
N THR A 161 11.73 -8.33 -9.26
CA THR A 161 11.28 -9.72 -9.04
C THR A 161 11.06 -10.00 -7.55
N ALA A 162 11.96 -9.56 -6.68
CA ALA A 162 11.81 -9.73 -5.24
C ALA A 162 10.57 -9.00 -4.69
N ILE A 163 10.28 -7.78 -5.18
CA ILE A 163 9.05 -7.04 -4.83
C ILE A 163 7.82 -7.80 -5.31
N GLN A 164 7.79 -8.19 -6.58
CA GLN A 164 6.66 -8.92 -7.17
C GLN A 164 6.41 -10.25 -6.45
N HIS A 165 7.46 -10.93 -5.99
CA HIS A 165 7.34 -12.16 -5.23
C HIS A 165 6.58 -11.91 -3.92
N VAL A 166 6.99 -10.92 -3.11
CA VAL A 166 6.28 -10.58 -1.87
C VAL A 166 4.82 -10.18 -2.16
N LEU A 167 4.58 -9.40 -3.21
CA LEU A 167 3.22 -8.96 -3.58
C LEU A 167 2.29 -10.12 -4.01
N LYS A 168 2.85 -11.19 -4.60
CA LYS A 168 2.08 -12.35 -5.09
C LYS A 168 1.91 -13.47 -4.06
N HIS A 169 2.84 -13.57 -3.11
CA HIS A 169 2.89 -14.64 -2.12
C HIS A 169 2.65 -14.11 -0.71
N LEU A 170 1.58 -13.32 -0.53
CA LEU A 170 1.22 -12.78 0.79
C LEU A 170 0.83 -13.87 1.79
N ASP A 171 0.37 -15.01 1.32
CA ASP A 171 -0.03 -16.15 2.14
C ASP A 171 1.13 -16.67 3.02
N ASP A 172 2.36 -16.61 2.50
CA ASP A 172 3.59 -16.98 3.21
C ASP A 172 3.86 -16.09 4.45
N TYR A 173 3.20 -14.93 4.51
CA TYR A 173 3.39 -13.92 5.56
C TYR A 173 2.14 -13.66 6.40
N THR A 174 1.11 -14.49 6.26
CA THR A 174 -0.18 -14.37 6.97
C THR A 174 -0.01 -14.14 8.47
N GLY A 175 0.88 -14.86 9.14
CA GLY A 175 1.15 -14.68 10.57
C GLY A 175 1.67 -13.27 10.93
N GLU A 176 2.62 -12.73 10.15
CA GLU A 176 3.15 -11.38 10.38
C GLU A 176 2.10 -10.31 10.01
N LEU A 177 1.42 -10.48 8.88
CA LEU A 177 0.40 -9.56 8.38
C LEU A 177 -0.82 -9.50 9.29
N ALA A 178 -1.27 -10.61 9.88
CA ALA A 178 -2.40 -10.64 10.82
C ALA A 178 -2.14 -9.74 12.04
N SER A 179 -0.91 -9.72 12.54
CA SER A 179 -0.52 -8.86 13.67
C SER A 179 -0.40 -7.38 13.27
N LEU A 180 0.03 -7.12 12.04
CA LEU A 180 0.38 -5.78 11.56
C LEU A 180 -0.83 -5.01 11.02
N MET A 181 -1.70 -5.70 10.28
CA MET A 181 -2.79 -5.13 9.48
C MET A 181 -4.09 -4.98 10.26
N THR A 182 -4.00 -4.77 11.57
CA THR A 182 -5.16 -4.54 12.44
C THR A 182 -5.77 -3.14 12.22
N GLU A 183 -7.10 -3.02 12.28
CA GLU A 183 -7.81 -1.72 12.21
C GLU A 183 -7.72 -0.91 13.52
N LYS A 184 -6.79 -1.26 14.43
CA LYS A 184 -6.50 -0.49 15.65
C LYS A 184 -5.63 0.71 15.27
N PHE A 185 -6.27 1.83 14.98
CA PHE A 185 -5.59 3.08 14.67
C PHE A 185 -5.22 3.84 15.95
N HIS A 186 -3.96 4.27 16.08
CA HIS A 186 -3.56 5.19 17.15
C HIS A 186 -4.10 6.59 16.83
N LEU A 187 -5.13 7.03 17.56
CA LEU A 187 -5.67 8.37 17.47
C LEU A 187 -4.97 9.23 18.52
N PHE A 188 -4.16 10.20 18.09
CA PHE A 188 -3.61 11.21 19.00
C PHE A 188 -4.62 12.35 19.12
N GLY A 189 -5.11 12.59 20.34
CA GLY A 189 -6.01 13.69 20.67
C GLY A 189 -7.48 13.30 20.80
N GLN A 190 -7.87 12.87 22.01
CA GLN A 190 -9.05 13.40 22.71
C GLN A 190 -8.71 13.41 24.20
N THR A 191 -7.88 14.36 24.62
CA THR A 191 -7.90 14.79 26.01
C THR A 191 -9.19 15.58 26.16
N THR A 192 -10.05 15.11 27.05
CA THR A 192 -11.33 15.71 27.43
C THR A 192 -11.19 17.17 27.82
#